data_AF-A0A1H6A8X6-F1
#
_entry.id   AF-A0A1H6A8X6-F1
#
_cell.length_a   1.000
_cell.length_b   1.000
_cell.length_c   1.000
_cell.angle_alpha   90.00
_cell.angle_beta   90.00
_cell.angle_gamma   90.00
#
_symmetry.space_group_name_H-M   'P 1'
#
loop_
_entity.id
_entity.type
_entity.pdbx_description
1 polymer ?
#
loop_
_entity_poly.entity_id
_entity_poly.type
_entity_poly.pdbx_seq_one_letter_code
_entity_poly.pdbx_strand_id
1 'polypeptide(L)'
;MINQLVFNTLVTLKKQIKIMTDPCILFRSQYKKAKETLDFLEKQKYQIELDLKSNPISADLNKKLREINLDIKITSNELEHANYSIDKCEIKHAAIKKNI
;
A
#
# COMPACT_ATOMS: atom_id res chain seq x y z
N MET A 1 -7.85 18.10 -38.95
CA MET A 1 -7.87 18.22 -37.47
C MET A 1 -8.25 16.92 -36.75
N ILE A 2 -9.18 16.09 -37.26
CA ILE A 2 -9.65 14.86 -36.59
C ILE A 2 -8.52 13.84 -36.33
N ASN A 3 -7.59 13.66 -37.27
CA ASN A 3 -6.48 12.70 -37.13
C ASN A 3 -5.50 13.02 -35.97
N GLN A 4 -5.29 14.31 -35.66
CA GLN A 4 -4.37 14.70 -34.58
C GLN A 4 -5.00 14.43 -33.20
N LEU A 5 -6.31 14.66 -33.07
CA LEU A 5 -7.04 14.38 -31.84
C LEU A 5 -7.04 12.88 -31.55
N VAL A 6 -7.36 12.06 -32.56
CA VAL A 6 -7.38 10.60 -32.46
C VAL A 6 -5.99 10.03 -32.11
N PHE A 7 -4.93 10.56 -32.73
CA PHE A 7 -3.56 10.16 -32.41
C PHE A 7 -3.18 10.48 -30.95
N ASN A 8 -3.49 11.70 -30.48
CA ASN A 8 -3.21 12.11 -29.10
C ASN A 8 -3.99 11.25 -28.09
N THR A 9 -5.25 10.92 -28.37
CA THR A 9 -6.06 10.02 -27.52
C THR A 9 -5.48 8.61 -27.45
N LEU A 10 -5.02 8.06 -28.59
CA LEU A 10 -4.34 6.75 -28.66
C LEU A 10 -3.01 6.74 -27.89
N VAL A 11 -2.23 7.81 -27.95
CA VAL A 11 -0.99 7.95 -27.19
C VAL A 11 -1.27 7.99 -25.69
N THR A 12 -2.30 8.74 -25.26
CA THR A 12 -2.71 8.80 -23.85
C THR A 12 -3.22 7.45 -23.35
N LEU A 13 -4.03 6.75 -24.14
CA LEU A 13 -4.48 5.39 -23.84
C LEU A 13 -3.31 4.40 -23.74
N LYS A 14 -2.38 4.41 -24.70
CA LYS A 14 -1.17 3.56 -24.64
C LYS A 14 -0.30 3.87 -23.43
N LYS A 15 -0.18 5.15 -23.05
CA LYS A 15 0.54 5.57 -21.84
C LYS A 15 -0.15 5.08 -20.57
N GLN A 16 -1.48 5.19 -20.49
CA GLN A 16 -2.28 4.67 -19.38
C GLN A 16 -2.19 3.14 -19.28
N ILE A 17 -2.24 2.42 -20.40
CA ILE A 17 -2.06 0.96 -20.45
C ILE A 17 -0.65 0.58 -19.97
N LYS A 18 0.39 1.28 -20.43
CA LYS A 18 1.77 1.07 -19.98
C LYS A 18 1.94 1.27 -18.47
N ILE A 19 1.25 2.28 -17.91
CA ILE A 19 1.20 2.55 -16.46
C ILE A 19 0.47 1.44 -15.70
N MET A 20 -0.64 0.92 -16.26
CA MET A 20 -1.40 -0.20 -15.68
C MET A 20 -0.64 -1.53 -15.68
N THR A 21 0.37 -1.68 -16.54
CA THR A 21 1.18 -2.90 -16.67
C THR A 21 2.52 -2.86 -15.95
N ASP A 22 2.93 -1.73 -15.35
CA ASP A 22 4.21 -1.64 -14.63
C ASP A 22 4.06 -2.23 -13.21
N PRO A 23 4.65 -3.40 -12.93
CA PRO A 23 4.55 -4.04 -11.61
C PRO A 23 5.11 -3.14 -10.50
N CYS A 24 6.11 -2.30 -10.79
CA CYS A 24 6.69 -1.39 -9.80
C CYS A 24 5.67 -0.35 -9.34
N ILE A 25 4.82 0.15 -10.25
CA ILE A 25 3.75 1.11 -9.90
C ILE A 25 2.69 0.44 -9.04
N LEU A 26 2.32 -0.80 -9.35
CA LEU A 26 1.39 -1.58 -8.55
C LEU A 26 1.92 -1.79 -7.12
N PHE A 27 3.17 -2.22 -6.96
CA PHE A 27 3.75 -2.45 -5.64
C PHE A 27 3.86 -1.15 -4.82
N ARG A 28 4.20 -0.02 -5.46
CA ARG A 28 4.17 1.31 -4.82
C ARG A 28 2.77 1.70 -4.35
N SER A 29 1.74 1.40 -5.14
CA SER A 29 0.36 1.64 -4.71
C SER A 29 -0.06 0.74 -3.56
N GLN A 30 0.37 -0.53 -3.53
CA GLN A 30 0.09 -1.44 -2.42
C GLN A 30 0.77 -0.95 -1.13
N TYR A 31 2.06 -0.59 -1.21
CA TYR A 31 2.80 -0.01 -0.10
C TYR A 31 2.09 1.22 0.48
N LYS A 32 1.67 2.15 -0.39
CA LYS A 32 0.96 3.37 0.05
C LYS A 32 -0.32 3.03 0.82
N LYS A 33 -1.15 2.12 0.31
CA LYS A 33 -2.40 1.72 0.95
C LYS A 33 -2.17 0.99 2.28
N ALA A 34 -1.20 0.07 2.33
CA ALA A 34 -0.84 -0.63 3.55
C ALA A 34 -0.36 0.36 4.63
N LYS A 35 0.46 1.35 4.23
CA LYS A 35 0.92 2.40 5.14
C LYS A 35 -0.22 3.27 5.67
N GLU A 36 -1.11 3.74 4.80
CA GLU A 36 -2.29 4.52 5.21
C GLU A 36 -3.20 3.72 6.16
N THR A 37 -3.33 2.42 5.91
CA THR A 37 -4.11 1.51 6.77
C THR A 37 -3.43 1.33 8.13
N LEU A 38 -2.12 1.14 8.16
CA LEU A 38 -1.35 1.00 9.40
C LEU A 38 -1.49 2.25 10.28
N ASP A 39 -1.32 3.45 9.70
CA ASP A 39 -1.49 4.72 10.41
C ASP A 39 -2.88 4.86 11.04
N PHE A 40 -3.92 4.33 10.38
CA PHE A 40 -5.29 4.32 10.92
C PHE A 40 -5.47 3.29 12.04
N LEU A 41 -4.93 2.09 11.89
CA LEU A 41 -5.00 1.04 12.91
C LEU A 41 -4.26 1.44 14.20
N GLU A 42 -3.12 2.12 14.08
CA GLU A 42 -2.36 2.63 15.24
C GLU A 42 -3.16 3.68 16.03
N LYS A 43 -3.89 4.57 15.35
CA LYS A 43 -4.78 5.53 16.00
C LYS A 43 -5.93 4.84 16.74
N GLN A 44 -6.52 3.81 16.15
CA GLN A 44 -7.58 3.02 16.80
C GLN A 44 -7.04 2.29 18.03
N LYS A 45 -5.86 1.67 17.92
CA LYS A 45 -5.18 1.02 19.04
C LYS A 45 -4.94 2.01 20.18
N TYR A 46 -4.41 3.19 19.87
CA TYR A 46 -4.18 4.24 20.86
C TYR A 46 -5.48 4.63 21.59
N GLN A 47 -6.58 4.79 20.86
CA GLN A 47 -7.88 5.10 21.49
C GLN A 47 -8.36 3.97 22.42
N ILE A 48 -8.25 2.70 21.99
CA ILE A 48 -8.62 1.55 22.83
C ILE A 48 -7.76 1.50 24.10
N GLU A 49 -6.46 1.78 23.98
CA GLU A 49 -5.53 1.84 25.12
C GLU A 49 -5.88 2.99 26.08
N LEU A 50 -6.34 4.14 25.57
CA LEU A 50 -6.86 5.22 26.42
C LEU A 50 -8.13 4.79 27.16
N ASP A 51 -9.07 4.17 26.47
CA ASP A 51 -10.34 3.71 27.07
C ASP A 51 -10.08 2.64 28.17
N LEU A 52 -9.09 1.77 27.95
CA LEU A 52 -8.64 0.77 28.93
C LEU A 52 -8.02 1.39 30.19
N LYS A 53 -7.43 2.59 30.12
CA LYS A 53 -6.94 3.27 31.34
C LYS A 53 -8.09 3.63 32.28
N SER A 54 -9.25 3.97 31.72
CA SER A 54 -10.46 4.29 32.48
C SER A 54 -11.27 3.05 32.85
N ASN A 55 -11.18 1.97 32.08
CA ASN A 55 -11.90 0.72 32.33
C ASN A 55 -11.02 -0.53 32.05
N PRO A 56 -10.08 -0.86 32.95
CA PRO A 56 -9.03 -1.85 32.68
C PRO A 56 -9.53 -3.30 32.60
N ILE A 57 -10.66 -3.61 33.25
CA ILE A 57 -11.23 -4.97 33.30
C ILE A 57 -12.25 -5.22 32.16
N SER A 58 -12.41 -4.28 31.24
CA SER A 58 -13.35 -4.41 30.12
C SER A 58 -12.93 -5.54 29.19
N ALA A 59 -13.67 -6.64 29.21
CA ALA A 59 -13.43 -7.78 28.32
C ALA A 59 -13.56 -7.38 26.84
N ASP A 60 -14.52 -6.50 26.51
CA ASP A 60 -14.76 -6.03 25.15
C ASP A 60 -13.61 -5.18 24.62
N LEU A 61 -13.08 -4.25 25.44
CA LEU A 61 -11.93 -3.44 25.04
C LEU A 61 -10.67 -4.30 24.88
N ASN A 62 -10.45 -5.26 25.77
CA ASN A 62 -9.34 -6.21 25.66
C ASN A 62 -9.46 -7.09 24.41
N LYS A 63 -10.68 -7.51 24.04
CA LYS A 63 -10.93 -8.24 22.79
C LYS A 63 -10.61 -7.38 21.57
N LYS A 64 -11.13 -6.15 21.50
CA LYS A 64 -10.84 -5.19 20.42
C LYS A 64 -9.34 -4.90 20.31
N LEU A 65 -8.64 -4.79 21.44
CA LEU A 65 -7.18 -4.59 21.44
C LEU A 65 -6.44 -5.78 20.83
N ARG A 66 -6.91 -7.02 21.02
CA ARG A 66 -6.29 -8.20 20.38
C ARG A 66 -6.55 -8.21 18.88
N GLU A 67 -7.77 -7.88 18.47
CA GLU A 67 -8.16 -7.80 17.05
C GLU A 67 -7.32 -6.74 16.32
N ILE A 68 -7.25 -5.50 16.86
CA ILE A 68 -6.48 -4.43 16.23
C ILE A 68 -4.97 -4.75 16.17
N ASN A 69 -4.42 -5.42 17.17
CA ASN A 69 -3.02 -5.84 17.14
C ASN A 69 -2.76 -6.91 16.06
N LEU A 70 -3.72 -7.80 15.79
CA LEU A 70 -3.62 -8.78 14.72
C LEU A 70 -3.67 -8.07 13.36
N ASP A 71 -4.60 -7.13 13.18
CA ASP A 71 -4.72 -6.35 11.93
C ASP A 71 -3.46 -5.53 11.66
N ILE A 72 -2.87 -4.91 12.70
CA ILE A 72 -1.58 -4.22 12.61
C ILE A 72 -0.50 -5.19 12.13
N LYS A 73 -0.39 -6.37 12.72
CA LYS A 73 0.62 -7.37 12.33
C LYS A 73 0.47 -7.81 10.88
N ILE A 74 -0.76 -8.06 10.43
CA ILE A 74 -1.05 -8.43 9.04
C ILE A 74 -0.65 -7.28 8.10
N THR A 75 -1.08 -6.05 8.41
CA THR A 75 -0.79 -4.87 7.59
C THR A 75 0.70 -4.57 7.50
N SER A 76 1.45 -4.74 8.60
CA SER A 76 2.91 -4.59 8.61
C SER A 76 3.58 -5.64 7.72
N ASN A 77 3.12 -6.90 7.77
CA ASN A 77 3.64 -7.93 6.87
C ASN A 77 3.37 -7.58 5.40
N GLU A 78 2.18 -7.06 5.07
CA GLU A 78 1.86 -6.61 3.71
C GLU A 78 2.76 -5.45 3.26
N LEU A 79 3.08 -4.52 4.16
CA LEU A 79 3.98 -3.41 3.88
C LEU A 79 5.41 -3.90 3.61
N GLU A 80 5.91 -4.86 4.39
CA GLU A 80 7.19 -5.52 4.16
C GLU A 80 7.22 -6.25 2.80
N HIS A 81 6.17 -7.01 2.48
CA HIS A 81 6.05 -7.70 1.20
C HIS A 81 5.99 -6.73 0.01
N ALA A 82 5.26 -5.62 0.14
CA ALA A 82 5.20 -4.58 -0.87
C ALA A 82 6.57 -3.92 -1.07
N ASN A 83 7.28 -3.60 0.03
CA ASN A 83 8.60 -2.99 -0.02
C ASN A 83 9.62 -3.92 -0.71
N TYR A 84 9.67 -5.19 -0.31
CA TYR A 84 10.51 -6.19 -0.97
C TYR A 84 10.23 -6.30 -2.47
N SER A 85 8.96 -6.24 -2.85
CA SER A 85 8.55 -6.31 -4.26
C SER A 85 8.97 -5.07 -5.06
N ILE A 86 8.93 -3.88 -4.43
CA ILE A 86 9.46 -2.63 -5.01
C ILE A 86 10.96 -2.77 -5.25
N ASP A 87 11.73 -3.14 -4.22
CA ASP A 87 13.19 -3.27 -4.30
C ASP A 87 13.60 -4.23 -5.43
N LYS A 88 12.95 -5.39 -5.49
CA LYS A 88 13.17 -6.39 -6.55
C LYS A 88 12.82 -5.86 -7.94
N CYS A 89 11.76 -5.07 -8.06
CA CYS A 89 11.32 -4.48 -9.32
C CYS A 89 12.33 -3.42 -9.81
N GLU A 90 12.81 -2.57 -8.91
CA GLU A 90 13.78 -1.51 -9.22
C GLU A 90 15.14 -2.06 -9.63
N ILE A 91 15.62 -3.10 -8.94
CA ILE A 91 16.86 -3.81 -9.32
C ILE A 91 16.75 -4.36 -10.75
N LYS A 92 15.62 -4.99 -11.10
CA LYS A 92 15.40 -5.49 -12.47
C LYS A 92 15.39 -4.36 -13.50
N HIS A 93 14.72 -3.25 -13.21
CA HIS A 93 14.71 -2.09 -14.11
C HIS A 93 16.10 -1.46 -14.28
N ALA A 94 16.91 -1.41 -13.23
CA ALA A 94 18.29 -0.93 -13.29
C ALA A 94 19.21 -1.86 -14.11
N ALA A 95 19.04 -3.18 -13.99
CA ALA A 95 19.78 -4.16 -14.77
C ALA A 95 19.48 -4.09 -16.28
N ILE A 96 18.22 -3.88 -16.65
CA ILE A 96 17.81 -3.74 -18.07
C ILE A 96 18.45 -2.49 -18.68
N LYS A 97 18.53 -1.37 -17.95
CA LYS A 97 19.16 -0.13 -18.44
C LYS A 97 20.68 -0.20 -18.63
N LYS A 98 21.36 -1.17 -18.02
CA LYS A 98 22.82 -1.36 -18.17
C LYS A 98 23.19 -2.28 -19.34
N ASN A 99 22.23 -3.04 -19.86
CA ASN A 99 22.41 -4.01 -20.94
C ASN A 99 21.90 -3.50 -22.30
N ILE A 100 21.56 -2.22 -22.39
CA ILE A 100 21.20 -1.47 -23.61
C ILE A 100 22.21 -0.33 -23.74
#